data_AF-A0AAJ2NHE0-F1
#
_entry.id   AF-A0AAJ2NHE0-F1
#
_cell.length_a   1.000
_cell.length_b   1.000
_cell.length_c   1.000
_cell.angle_alpha   90.00
_cell.angle_beta   90.00
_cell.angle_gamma   90.00
#
_symmetry.space_group_name_H-M   'P 1'
#
loop_
_entity.id
_entity.type
_entity.pdbx_description
1 polymer ?
#
loop_
_entity_poly.entity_id
_entity_poly.type
_entity_poly.pdbx_seq_one_letter_code
_entity_poly.pdbx_strand_id
1 'polypeptide(L)'
;MTNSTFQWTCIKCDKEIPQHLEYCSECEEKRYRKIGGLLYLPFVNMLLIAYAYFNSMAVTLSAGMETVGRLPVSQTTYLFVASGINLVFLLFIIYIVSLFLRKKKELPLAYCALLVSGIALMLIDRVATSYIFPQISLNMAQIMPIIMHVIYACIWIPYFRTSVRVKKTFIR
;
A
#
# COMPACT_ATOMS: atom_id res chain seq x y z
N MET A 1 -56.43 -17.52 7.83
CA MET A 1 -55.18 -17.01 8.44
C MET A 1 -54.09 -17.14 7.38
N THR A 2 -53.82 -16.07 6.64
CA THR A 2 -52.77 -16.06 5.60
C THR A 2 -51.42 -15.97 6.31
N ASN A 3 -50.66 -17.06 6.29
CA ASN A 3 -49.27 -17.08 6.74
C ASN A 3 -48.46 -16.15 5.83
N SER A 4 -48.32 -14.88 6.20
CA SER A 4 -47.36 -13.98 5.58
C SER A 4 -45.97 -14.38 6.06
N THR A 5 -45.39 -15.42 5.45
CA THR A 5 -43.97 -15.71 5.54
C THR A 5 -43.22 -14.47 5.10
N PHE A 6 -42.49 -13.85 6.03
CA PHE A 6 -41.68 -12.66 5.75
C PHE A 6 -40.57 -13.07 4.77
N GLN A 7 -40.79 -12.82 3.48
CA GLN A 7 -39.82 -13.13 2.43
C GLN A 7 -38.82 -11.99 2.36
N TRP A 8 -37.54 -12.30 2.59
CA TRP A 8 -36.46 -11.33 2.41
C TRP A 8 -36.27 -11.10 0.92
N THR A 9 -36.41 -9.85 0.47
CA THR A 9 -36.24 -9.47 -0.92
C THR A 9 -34.96 -8.67 -1.09
N CYS A 10 -34.35 -8.79 -2.27
CA CYS A 10 -33.20 -7.97 -2.62
C CYS A 10 -33.61 -6.50 -2.73
N ILE A 11 -32.91 -5.65 -1.99
CA ILE A 11 -33.10 -4.18 -1.94
C ILE A 11 -33.15 -3.52 -3.33
N LYS A 12 -32.57 -4.14 -4.35
CA LYS A 12 -32.43 -3.56 -5.69
C LYS A 12 -33.25 -4.26 -6.79
N CYS A 13 -33.58 -5.52 -6.61
CA CYS A 13 -34.15 -6.36 -7.67
C CYS A 13 -35.46 -7.05 -7.24
N ASP A 14 -35.87 -6.87 -5.97
CA ASP A 14 -37.00 -7.51 -5.29
C ASP A 14 -37.09 -9.05 -5.42
N LYS A 15 -36.05 -9.71 -5.93
CA LYS A 15 -35.95 -11.18 -5.94
C LYS A 15 -35.85 -11.68 -4.50
N GLU A 16 -36.52 -12.80 -4.23
CA GLU A 16 -36.40 -13.52 -2.97
C GLU A 16 -34.94 -13.95 -2.73
N ILE A 17 -34.46 -13.66 -1.52
CA ILE A 17 -33.12 -14.00 -1.06
C ILE A 17 -33.19 -14.59 0.35
N PRO A 18 -32.23 -15.44 0.74
CA PRO A 18 -32.18 -15.95 2.10
C PRO A 18 -31.84 -14.83 3.09
N GLN A 19 -32.36 -14.92 4.31
CA GLN A 19 -32.28 -13.89 5.37
C GLN A 19 -30.86 -13.39 5.70
N HIS A 20 -29.82 -14.15 5.37
CA HIS A 20 -28.43 -13.77 5.62
C HIS A 20 -27.80 -12.91 4.50
N LEU A 21 -28.51 -12.70 3.38
CA LEU A 21 -28.05 -11.91 2.25
C LEU A 21 -28.91 -10.66 2.08
N GLU A 22 -28.27 -9.53 1.77
CA GLU A 22 -28.96 -8.26 1.49
C GLU A 22 -29.23 -8.05 -0.01
N TYR A 23 -28.55 -8.82 -0.89
CA TYR A 23 -28.62 -8.67 -2.34
C TYR A 23 -28.71 -10.02 -3.05
N CYS A 24 -29.43 -10.05 -4.18
CA CYS A 24 -29.42 -11.17 -5.12
C CYS A 24 -28.00 -11.33 -5.74
N SER A 25 -27.57 -12.57 -6.02
CA SER A 25 -26.21 -12.88 -6.55
C SER A 25 -25.82 -12.02 -7.76
N GLU A 26 -26.77 -11.79 -8.68
CA GLU A 26 -26.59 -10.92 -9.85
C GLU A 26 -26.38 -9.44 -9.49
N CYS A 27 -27.07 -8.93 -8.46
CA CYS A 27 -26.90 -7.56 -7.98
C CYS A 27 -25.62 -7.39 -7.16
N GLU A 28 -25.24 -8.44 -6.44
CA GLU A 28 -23.99 -8.51 -5.68
C GLU A 28 -22.79 -8.39 -6.63
N GLU A 29 -22.75 -9.18 -7.71
CA GLU A 29 -21.71 -9.09 -8.74
C GLU A 29 -21.66 -7.71 -9.42
N LYS A 30 -22.82 -7.12 -9.75
CA LYS A 30 -22.89 -5.78 -10.35
C LYS A 30 -22.34 -4.70 -9.41
N ARG A 31 -22.47 -4.87 -8.09
CA ARG A 31 -21.94 -3.93 -7.09
C ARG A 31 -20.43 -4.08 -6.93
N TYR A 32 -19.93 -5.32 -6.83
CA TYR A 32 -18.49 -5.59 -6.67
C TYR A 32 -17.67 -5.39 -7.97
N ARG A 33 -18.31 -5.23 -9.13
CA ARG A 33 -17.61 -4.73 -10.34
C ARG A 33 -17.04 -3.32 -10.15
N LYS A 34 -17.62 -2.47 -9.30
CA LYS A 34 -17.12 -1.13 -9.02
C LYS A 34 -16.18 -1.17 -7.81
N ILE A 35 -15.00 -0.57 -7.94
CA ILE A 35 -14.07 -0.39 -6.82
C ILE A 35 -14.77 0.56 -5.83
N GLY A 36 -15.27 0.02 -4.71
CA GLY A 36 -16.17 0.75 -3.83
C GLY A 36 -15.74 0.74 -2.37
N GLY A 37 -15.86 1.91 -1.72
CA GLY A 37 -15.72 2.08 -0.27
C GLY A 37 -14.28 2.02 0.22
N LEU A 38 -14.01 1.11 1.17
CA LEU A 38 -12.76 1.05 1.93
C LEU A 38 -11.50 0.79 1.08
N LEU A 39 -11.66 0.28 -0.15
CA LEU A 39 -10.56 0.01 -1.08
C LEU A 39 -9.90 1.28 -1.64
N TYR A 40 -10.56 2.44 -1.53
CA TYR A 40 -9.99 3.71 -1.97
C TYR A 40 -8.88 4.21 -1.03
N LEU A 41 -8.97 3.90 0.26
CA LEU A 41 -7.97 4.29 1.27
C LEU A 41 -6.56 3.74 0.95
N PRO A 42 -6.39 2.42 0.70
CA PRO A 42 -5.10 1.86 0.27
C PRO A 42 -4.59 2.46 -1.03
N PHE A 43 -5.50 2.73 -1.96
CA PHE A 43 -5.15 3.29 -3.25
C PHE A 43 -4.58 4.70 -3.12
N VAL A 44 -5.27 5.57 -2.37
CA VAL A 44 -4.76 6.93 -2.08
C VAL A 44 -3.43 6.85 -1.33
N ASN A 45 -3.31 5.94 -0.36
CA ASN A 45 -2.08 5.78 0.37
C ASN A 45 -0.90 5.35 -0.53
N MET A 46 -1.11 4.48 -1.53
CA MET A 46 -0.07 4.16 -2.51
C MET A 46 0.39 5.40 -3.28
N LEU A 47 -0.52 6.31 -3.64
CA LEU A 47 -0.16 7.57 -4.31
C LEU A 47 0.65 8.49 -3.39
N LEU A 48 0.28 8.58 -2.11
CA LEU A 48 1.03 9.34 -1.11
C LEU A 48 2.44 8.76 -0.91
N ILE A 49 2.55 7.43 -0.82
CA ILE A 49 3.85 6.74 -0.72
C ILE A 49 4.68 7.00 -1.99
N ALA A 50 4.11 6.89 -3.19
CA ALA A 50 4.82 7.19 -4.43
C ALA A 50 5.38 8.62 -4.46
N TYR A 51 4.57 9.59 -4.02
CA TYR A 51 5.00 10.97 -3.89
C TYR A 51 6.13 11.14 -2.87
N ALA A 52 6.05 10.47 -1.72
CA ALA A 52 7.11 10.50 -0.71
C ALA A 52 8.44 9.94 -1.23
N TYR A 53 8.41 8.79 -1.94
CA TYR A 53 9.60 8.21 -2.58
C TYR A 53 10.17 9.11 -3.67
N PHE A 54 9.32 9.79 -4.43
CA PHE A 54 9.77 10.76 -5.44
C PHE A 54 10.51 11.94 -4.81
N ASN A 55 9.96 12.52 -3.73
CA ASN A 55 10.61 13.61 -3.00
C ASN A 55 11.92 13.13 -2.37
N SER A 56 11.93 11.95 -1.74
CA SER A 56 13.14 11.35 -1.16
C SER A 56 14.23 11.15 -2.21
N MET A 57 13.87 10.63 -3.39
CA MET A 57 14.78 10.47 -4.53
C MET A 57 15.35 11.82 -4.99
N ALA A 58 14.50 12.83 -5.16
CA ALA A 58 14.93 14.16 -5.61
C ALA A 58 15.93 14.79 -4.61
N VAL A 59 15.63 14.72 -3.32
CA VAL A 59 16.48 15.25 -2.25
C VAL A 59 17.80 14.48 -2.13
N THR A 60 17.76 13.15 -2.16
CA THR A 60 18.98 12.33 -2.09
C THR A 60 19.87 12.51 -3.30
N LEU A 61 19.28 12.69 -4.49
CA LEU A 61 20.02 12.96 -5.72
C LEU A 61 20.65 14.36 -5.70
N SER A 62 19.89 15.39 -5.29
CA SER A 62 20.43 16.76 -5.19
C SER A 62 21.55 16.84 -4.15
N ALA A 63 21.36 16.23 -2.98
CA ALA A 63 22.38 16.13 -1.95
C ALA A 63 23.61 15.35 -2.44
N GLY A 64 23.40 14.26 -3.20
CA GLY A 64 24.47 13.51 -3.85
C GLY A 64 25.31 14.39 -4.78
N MET A 65 24.66 15.16 -5.67
CA MET A 65 25.34 16.07 -6.60
C MET A 65 26.11 17.20 -5.89
N GLU A 66 25.55 17.78 -4.85
CA GLU A 66 26.19 18.87 -4.09
C GLU A 66 27.40 18.42 -3.27
N THR A 67 27.43 17.13 -2.89
CA THR A 67 28.46 16.53 -2.05
C THR A 67 29.57 15.83 -2.85
N VAL A 68 29.42 15.69 -4.17
CA VAL A 68 30.46 15.14 -5.06
C VAL A 68 31.73 15.99 -4.91
N GLY A 69 32.81 15.35 -4.45
CA GLY A 69 34.12 15.99 -4.25
C GLY A 69 34.31 16.71 -2.91
N ARG A 70 33.29 16.75 -2.03
CA ARG A 70 33.37 17.38 -0.69
C ARG A 70 33.32 16.39 0.46
N LEU A 71 32.63 15.26 0.29
CA LEU A 71 32.50 14.21 1.31
C LEU A 71 33.38 12.99 0.98
N PRO A 72 33.70 12.15 1.99
CA PRO A 72 34.36 10.88 1.77
C PRO A 72 33.55 9.99 0.81
N VAL A 73 34.27 9.22 -0.02
CA VAL A 73 33.70 8.40 -1.11
C VAL A 73 32.56 7.49 -0.62
N SER A 74 32.67 6.92 0.58
CA SER A 74 31.64 6.06 1.17
C SER A 74 30.28 6.75 1.35
N GLN A 75 30.28 8.02 1.77
CA GLN A 75 29.06 8.81 1.99
C GLN A 75 28.39 9.19 0.67
N THR A 76 29.19 9.61 -0.32
CA THR A 76 28.66 9.95 -1.64
C THR A 76 28.13 8.71 -2.37
N THR A 77 28.84 7.57 -2.31
CA THR A 77 28.37 6.31 -2.88
C THR A 77 27.05 5.86 -2.25
N TYR A 78 26.90 6.02 -0.92
CA TYR A 78 25.66 5.70 -0.22
C TYR A 78 24.46 6.49 -0.78
N LEU A 79 24.61 7.80 -0.98
CA LEU A 79 23.53 8.66 -1.47
C LEU A 79 23.07 8.26 -2.88
N PHE A 80 24.00 7.91 -3.76
CA PHE A 80 23.65 7.41 -5.11
C PHE A 80 22.97 6.05 -5.07
N VAL A 81 23.44 5.12 -4.23
CA VAL A 81 22.80 3.81 -4.04
C VAL A 81 21.39 3.97 -3.47
N ALA A 82 21.22 4.82 -2.44
CA ALA A 82 19.92 5.11 -1.84
C ALA A 82 18.94 5.73 -2.87
N SER A 83 19.42 6.66 -3.71
CA SER A 83 18.63 7.24 -4.79
C SER A 83 18.20 6.16 -5.81
N GLY A 84 19.09 5.24 -6.18
CA GLY A 84 18.78 4.12 -7.06
C GLY A 84 17.74 3.16 -6.46
N ILE A 85 17.85 2.84 -5.18
CA ILE A 85 16.86 2.02 -4.45
C ILE A 85 15.49 2.71 -4.45
N ASN A 86 15.45 4.02 -4.18
CA ASN A 86 14.21 4.80 -4.21
C ASN A 86 13.56 4.79 -5.59
N LEU A 87 14.35 4.88 -6.66
CA LEU A 87 13.86 4.77 -8.04
C LEU A 87 13.23 3.41 -8.32
N VAL A 88 13.91 2.31 -7.95
CA VAL A 88 13.37 0.95 -8.12
C VAL A 88 12.06 0.78 -7.34
N PHE A 89 12.00 1.31 -6.12
CA PHE A 89 10.80 1.22 -5.29
C PHE A 89 9.64 2.05 -5.86
N LEU A 90 9.93 3.22 -6.42
CA LEU A 90 8.95 4.04 -7.13
C LEU A 90 8.37 3.30 -8.34
N LEU A 91 9.20 2.64 -9.15
CA LEU A 91 8.74 1.79 -10.25
C LEU A 91 7.87 0.63 -9.76
N PHE A 92 8.22 0.03 -8.62
CA PHE A 92 7.44 -1.04 -8.01
C PHE A 92 6.04 -0.56 -7.55
N ILE A 93 5.95 0.65 -6.97
CA ILE A 93 4.66 1.25 -6.62
C ILE A 93 3.81 1.52 -7.86
N ILE A 94 4.39 2.07 -8.92
CA ILE A 94 3.69 2.29 -10.20
C ILE A 94 3.16 0.96 -10.76
N TYR A 95 3.96 -0.10 -10.70
CA TYR A 95 3.53 -1.43 -11.11
C TYR A 95 2.32 -1.93 -10.30
N ILE A 96 2.31 -1.76 -8.98
CA ILE A 96 1.18 -2.16 -8.12
C ILE A 96 -0.07 -1.31 -8.39
N VAL A 97 0.09 0.00 -8.61
CA VAL A 97 -1.02 0.87 -9.03
C VAL A 97 -1.61 0.38 -10.36
N SER A 98 -0.76 -0.04 -11.31
CA SER A 98 -1.22 -0.62 -12.57
C SER A 98 -1.99 -1.93 -12.36
N LEU A 99 -1.56 -2.80 -11.44
CA LEU A 99 -2.27 -4.01 -11.03
C LEU A 99 -3.63 -3.67 -10.40
N PHE A 100 -3.71 -2.55 -9.66
CA PHE A 100 -4.93 -2.06 -9.03
C PHE A 100 -5.97 -1.64 -10.05
N LEU A 101 -5.55 -0.88 -11.06
CA LEU A 101 -6.41 -0.46 -12.16
C LEU A 101 -6.85 -1.66 -13.04
N ARG A 102 -5.95 -2.62 -13.25
CA ARG A 102 -6.22 -3.85 -14.04
C ARG A 102 -6.98 -4.93 -13.28
N LYS A 103 -7.26 -4.72 -11.99
CA LYS A 103 -7.98 -5.65 -11.10
C LYS A 103 -7.43 -7.09 -11.14
N LYS A 104 -6.12 -7.23 -11.12
CA LYS A 104 -5.46 -8.55 -11.18
C LYS A 104 -5.45 -9.24 -9.82
N LYS A 105 -5.54 -10.57 -9.83
CA LYS A 105 -5.48 -11.44 -8.62
C LYS A 105 -4.18 -11.36 -7.83
N GLU A 106 -3.10 -10.90 -8.47
CA GLU A 106 -1.77 -10.76 -7.86
C GLU A 106 -1.66 -9.56 -6.92
N LEU A 107 -2.61 -8.62 -7.01
CA LEU A 107 -2.62 -7.39 -6.25
C LEU A 107 -2.53 -7.55 -4.72
N PRO A 108 -3.38 -8.36 -4.05
CA PRO A 108 -3.31 -8.50 -2.60
C PRO A 108 -1.93 -8.99 -2.13
N LEU A 109 -1.28 -9.86 -2.90
CA LEU A 109 0.05 -10.36 -2.58
C LEU A 109 1.12 -9.29 -2.84
N ALA A 110 1.09 -8.64 -4.00
CA ALA A 110 2.05 -7.58 -4.35
C ALA A 110 1.97 -6.39 -3.39
N TYR A 111 0.76 -6.02 -2.94
CA TYR A 111 0.57 -4.94 -1.97
C TYR A 111 1.09 -5.31 -0.57
N CYS A 112 0.85 -6.54 -0.10
CA CYS A 112 1.46 -7.00 1.15
C CYS A 112 2.99 -6.99 1.05
N ALA A 113 3.53 -7.44 -0.10
CA ALA A 113 4.97 -7.41 -0.36
C ALA A 113 5.51 -5.98 -0.31
N LEU A 114 4.83 -4.99 -0.93
CA LEU A 114 5.18 -3.57 -0.86
C LEU A 114 5.29 -3.05 0.57
N LEU A 115 4.29 -3.35 1.41
CA LEU A 115 4.27 -2.87 2.80
C LEU A 115 5.44 -3.45 3.60
N VAL A 116 5.69 -4.75 3.47
CA VAL A 116 6.79 -5.44 4.16
C VAL A 116 8.15 -4.96 3.65
N SER A 117 8.33 -4.88 2.33
CA SER A 117 9.59 -4.41 1.74
C SER A 117 9.85 -2.94 2.05
N GLY A 118 8.80 -2.11 2.13
CA GLY A 118 8.93 -0.71 2.50
C GLY A 118 9.44 -0.55 3.94
N ILE A 119 8.87 -1.29 4.90
CA ILE A 119 9.35 -1.29 6.29
C ILE A 119 10.80 -1.79 6.38
N ALA A 120 11.13 -2.87 5.67
CA ALA A 120 12.48 -3.41 5.65
C ALA A 120 13.50 -2.41 5.10
N LEU A 121 13.19 -1.75 3.97
CA LEU A 121 14.05 -0.73 3.39
C LEU A 121 14.21 0.49 4.31
N MET A 122 13.14 0.96 4.95
CA MET A 122 13.22 2.06 5.92
C MET A 122 14.15 1.71 7.09
N LEU A 123 14.11 0.48 7.59
CA LEU A 123 15.01 0.02 8.65
C LEU A 123 16.46 -0.08 8.18
N ILE A 124 16.70 -0.68 7.01
CA ILE A 124 18.04 -0.82 6.45
C ILE A 124 18.67 0.55 6.18
N ASP A 125 17.92 1.48 5.56
CA ASP A 125 18.36 2.85 5.29
C ASP A 125 18.71 3.58 6.60
N ARG A 126 17.90 3.40 7.65
CA ARG A 126 18.17 3.99 8.98
C ARG A 126 19.47 3.49 9.59
N VAL A 127 19.66 2.17 9.57
CA VAL A 127 20.85 1.52 10.13
C VAL A 127 22.07 1.94 9.33
N ALA A 128 22.03 1.86 8.00
CA ALA A 128 23.11 2.29 7.14
C ALA A 128 23.46 3.77 7.33
N THR A 129 22.46 4.64 7.44
CA THR A 129 22.67 6.07 7.75
C THR A 129 23.36 6.26 9.10
N SER A 130 22.96 5.53 10.16
CA SER A 130 23.60 5.65 11.48
C SER A 130 25.07 5.21 11.50
N TYR A 131 25.43 4.20 10.70
CA TYR A 131 26.81 3.73 10.58
C TYR A 131 27.67 4.68 9.74
N ILE A 132 27.10 5.24 8.66
CA ILE A 132 27.83 6.05 7.67
C ILE A 132 27.89 7.54 8.07
N PHE A 133 26.89 8.02 8.80
CA PHE A 133 26.78 9.39 9.30
C PHE A 133 26.61 9.42 10.82
N PRO A 134 27.68 9.13 11.60
CA PRO A 134 27.61 9.05 13.06
C PRO A 134 27.23 10.37 13.75
N GLN A 135 27.39 11.51 13.06
CA GLN A 135 26.92 12.82 13.53
C GLN A 135 25.38 13.00 13.54
N ILE A 136 24.62 12.11 12.87
CA ILE A 136 23.16 12.20 12.85
C ILE A 136 22.59 11.36 14.00
N SER A 137 22.16 12.02 15.07
CA SER A 137 21.53 11.34 16.19
C SER A 137 20.18 10.75 15.80
N LEU A 138 19.94 9.49 16.20
CA LEU A 138 18.63 8.85 16.07
C LEU A 138 17.66 9.54 17.02
N ASN A 139 16.81 10.40 16.48
CA ASN A 139 15.81 11.13 17.24
C ASN A 139 14.42 10.53 17.05
N MET A 140 13.48 10.79 17.97
CA MET A 140 12.11 10.27 17.91
C MET A 140 11.37 10.62 16.61
N ALA A 141 11.69 11.78 16.02
CA ALA A 141 11.17 12.19 14.71
C ALA A 141 11.48 11.18 13.58
N GLN A 142 12.51 10.37 13.75
CA GLN A 142 12.98 9.41 12.76
C GLN A 142 12.42 8.00 13.00
N ILE A 143 12.02 7.68 14.24
CA ILE A 143 11.43 6.40 14.64
C ILE A 143 9.91 6.42 14.43
N MET A 144 9.26 7.56 14.70
CA MET A 144 7.81 7.71 14.59
C MET A 144 7.24 7.27 13.23
N PRO A 145 7.85 7.62 12.08
CA PRO A 145 7.35 7.19 10.77
C PRO A 145 7.35 5.66 10.61
N ILE A 146 8.33 4.96 11.19
CA ILE A 146 8.42 3.49 11.14
C ILE A 146 7.27 2.87 11.92
N ILE A 147 7.02 3.35 13.14
CA ILE A 147 5.93 2.86 13.99
C ILE A 147 4.58 3.03 13.27
N MET A 148 4.35 4.19 12.68
CA MET A 148 3.11 4.46 11.92
C MET A 148 2.97 3.53 10.70
N HIS A 149 4.04 3.28 9.97
CA HIS A 149 4.03 2.33 8.84
C HIS A 149 3.78 0.89 9.28
N VAL A 150 4.33 0.47 10.43
CA VAL A 150 4.09 -0.85 11.02
C VAL A 150 2.62 -1.00 11.42
N ILE A 151 2.06 -0.02 12.14
CA ILE A 151 0.64 -0.04 12.52
C ILE A 151 -0.25 -0.10 11.27
N TYR A 152 0.06 0.72 10.26
CA TYR A 152 -0.65 0.69 8.99
C TYR A 152 -0.58 -0.70 8.33
N ALA A 153 0.60 -1.30 8.25
CA ALA A 153 0.77 -2.63 7.69
C ALA A 153 -0.01 -3.70 8.47
N CYS A 154 0.00 -3.64 9.80
CA CYS A 154 -0.76 -4.55 10.66
C CYS A 154 -2.27 -4.46 10.45
N ILE A 155 -2.81 -3.31 10.01
CA ILE A 155 -4.23 -3.16 9.70
C ILE A 155 -4.53 -3.68 8.29
N TRP A 156 -3.71 -3.31 7.32
CA TRP A 156 -4.03 -3.55 5.91
C TRP A 156 -3.63 -4.94 5.41
N ILE A 157 -2.55 -5.54 5.90
CA ILE A 157 -2.16 -6.91 5.53
C ILE A 157 -3.27 -7.92 5.84
N PRO A 158 -3.82 -8.01 7.07
CA PRO A 158 -4.91 -8.94 7.33
C PRO A 158 -6.16 -8.59 6.52
N TYR A 159 -6.48 -7.30 6.36
CA TYR A 159 -7.60 -6.86 5.53
C TYR A 159 -7.50 -7.39 4.09
N PHE A 160 -6.36 -7.23 3.43
CA PHE A 160 -6.16 -7.70 2.05
C PHE A 160 -6.15 -9.23 1.92
N ARG A 161 -5.80 -9.97 2.99
CA ARG A 161 -5.81 -11.44 2.99
C ARG A 161 -7.18 -12.06 3.28
N THR A 162 -7.95 -11.47 4.20
CA THR A 162 -9.20 -12.07 4.70
C THR A 162 -10.46 -11.45 4.10
N SER A 163 -10.41 -10.19 3.64
CA SER A 163 -11.61 -9.47 3.20
C SER A 163 -12.31 -10.14 2.01
N VAL A 164 -13.57 -10.50 2.22
CA VAL A 164 -14.47 -11.02 1.19
C VAL A 164 -14.61 -10.03 0.03
N ARG A 165 -14.55 -8.72 0.28
CA ARG A 165 -14.60 -7.68 -0.78
C ARG A 165 -13.36 -7.70 -1.66
N VAL A 166 -12.16 -7.84 -1.08
CA VAL A 166 -10.90 -7.91 -1.85
C VAL A 166 -10.92 -9.16 -2.72
N LYS A 167 -11.32 -10.30 -2.14
CA LYS A 167 -11.47 -11.56 -2.89
C LYS A 167 -12.48 -11.41 -4.03
N LYS A 168 -13.72 -10.99 -3.75
CA LYS A 168 -14.75 -10.81 -4.79
C LYS A 168 -14.41 -9.75 -5.86
N THR A 169 -13.54 -8.78 -5.57
CA THR A 169 -13.16 -7.72 -6.52
C THR A 169 -11.97 -8.10 -7.41
N PHE A 170 -11.00 -8.87 -6.88
CA PHE A 170 -9.72 -9.16 -7.56
C PHE A 170 -9.48 -10.65 -7.86
N ILE A 171 -10.12 -11.55 -7.11
CA ILE A 171 -10.01 -13.01 -7.24
C ILE A 171 -11.38 -13.48 -7.76
N ARG A 172 -11.50 -13.49 -9.08
CA ARG A 172 -12.68 -14.02 -9.77
C ARG A 172 -12.66 -15.54 -9.77
#